data_AF-A0A388LEJ0-F1
#
_entry.id   AF-A0A388LEJ0-F1
#
_cell.length_a   1.000
_cell.length_b   1.000
_cell.length_c   1.000
_cell.angle_alpha   90.00
_cell.angle_beta   90.00
_cell.angle_gamma   90.00
#
_symmetry.space_group_name_H-M   'P 1'
#
loop_
_entity.id
_entity.type
_entity.pdbx_description
1 polymer ?
#
loop_
_entity_poly.entity_id
_entity_poly.type
_entity_poly.pdbx_seq_one_letter_code
_entity_poly.pdbx_strand_id
1 'polypeptide(L)'
;MEYSCEPRPGLSGRATGNSGASKWNGAGVMSAEVPGPGQSPKPKHNVDRGPLRQVESVRVHSEKELLKEIEKAAAMLVPETDWSVRMNVLQRVQGLVVGGALDFEAFPGMLRQLKDAIASQLHDRRSAIVRQTCQLLNFLAKELRFAFEPMAEFFIPVSPAFALQAVPFHVFELFS
;
A
#
# COMPACT_ATOMS: atom_id res chain seq x y z
N MET A 1 -5.86 22.46 33.86
CA MET A 1 -5.12 21.22 33.57
C MET A 1 -3.99 21.59 32.63
N GLU A 2 -2.90 22.05 33.21
CA GLU A 2 -1.67 22.45 32.52
C GLU A 2 -0.83 21.21 32.21
N TYR A 3 -0.34 21.09 30.97
CA TYR A 3 0.64 20.08 30.60
C TYR A 3 2.04 20.70 30.71
N SER A 4 2.69 20.51 31.87
CA SER A 4 4.13 20.75 32.02
C SER A 4 4.93 19.62 31.37
N CYS A 5 5.81 19.96 30.44
CA CYS A 5 6.81 19.06 29.88
C CYS A 5 8.16 19.43 30.52
N GLU A 6 8.66 18.56 31.41
CA GLU A 6 9.99 18.71 32.04
C GLU A 6 11.11 18.21 31.10
N PRO A 7 12.29 18.85 31.06
CA PRO A 7 13.43 18.41 30.25
C PRO A 7 14.33 17.40 30.99
N ARG A 8 14.89 16.42 30.27
CA ARG A 8 15.95 15.52 30.79
C ARG A 8 17.35 16.10 30.55
N PRO A 9 18.27 16.07 31.55
CA PRO A 9 19.69 16.34 31.34
C PRO A 9 20.53 15.06 31.21
N GLY A 10 21.66 15.14 30.51
CA GLY A 10 22.78 14.20 30.67
C GLY A 10 23.61 13.92 29.40
N LEU A 11 24.72 14.64 29.25
CA LEU A 11 25.76 14.48 28.23
C LEU A 11 26.87 13.50 28.67
N SER A 12 27.61 13.01 27.66
CA SER A 12 29.08 12.84 27.61
C SER A 12 29.66 11.44 27.80
N GLY A 13 30.50 11.05 26.83
CA GLY A 13 31.39 9.88 26.89
C GLY A 13 32.18 9.68 25.59
N ARG A 14 33.18 10.54 25.35
CA ARG A 14 34.19 10.39 24.28
C ARG A 14 35.28 9.41 24.74
N ALA A 15 35.65 8.43 23.92
CA ALA A 15 36.87 7.65 24.11
C ALA A 15 37.61 7.44 22.78
N THR A 16 38.91 7.66 22.87
CA THR A 16 40.00 7.66 21.88
C THR A 16 40.30 6.26 21.30
N GLY A 17 40.87 6.23 20.08
CA GLY A 17 41.05 5.02 19.28
C GLY A 17 42.28 4.18 19.58
N ASN A 18 42.60 3.25 18.66
CA ASN A 18 43.96 2.81 18.42
C ASN A 18 44.13 2.17 17.02
N SER A 19 45.32 2.36 16.48
CA SER A 19 45.84 1.80 15.23
C SER A 19 46.12 0.30 15.34
N GLY A 20 46.07 -0.40 14.20
CA GLY A 20 46.53 -1.79 14.07
C GLY A 20 46.55 -2.26 12.62
N ALA A 21 47.68 -2.04 11.94
CA ALA A 21 47.99 -2.61 10.63
C ALA A 21 48.34 -4.10 10.74
N SER A 22 48.07 -4.91 9.69
CA SER A 22 49.06 -5.75 8.96
C SER A 22 48.46 -6.97 8.24
N LYS A 23 48.78 -7.07 6.94
CA LYS A 23 49.23 -8.23 6.11
C LYS A 23 48.61 -9.64 6.33
N TRP A 24 48.40 -10.53 5.35
CA TRP A 24 48.73 -10.66 3.92
C TRP A 24 47.90 -11.80 3.28
N ASN A 25 47.56 -11.61 1.99
CA ASN A 25 47.63 -12.49 0.81
C ASN A 25 46.97 -13.88 0.73
N GLY A 26 46.30 -14.11 -0.41
CA GLY A 26 46.17 -15.42 -1.04
C GLY A 26 45.61 -15.30 -2.47
N ALA A 27 46.47 -15.48 -3.48
CA ALA A 27 46.08 -15.61 -4.88
C ALA A 27 45.58 -17.03 -5.16
N GLY A 28 44.54 -17.17 -5.97
CA GLY A 28 44.02 -18.45 -6.46
C GLY A 28 43.23 -18.24 -7.75
N VAL A 29 43.74 -18.82 -8.83
CA VAL A 29 43.29 -18.71 -10.22
C VAL A 29 42.18 -19.72 -10.57
N MET A 30 41.29 -19.28 -11.47
CA MET A 30 40.47 -19.98 -12.46
C MET A 30 39.54 -21.15 -12.05
N SER A 31 38.26 -21.00 -12.35
CA SER A 31 37.44 -22.02 -13.02
C SER A 31 36.31 -21.35 -13.79
N ALA A 32 36.29 -21.59 -15.09
CA ALA A 32 35.23 -21.20 -15.99
C ALA A 32 34.09 -22.22 -15.91
N GLU A 33 32.87 -21.78 -15.64
CA GLU A 33 31.66 -22.53 -15.93
C GLU A 33 30.74 -21.67 -16.79
N VAL A 34 30.50 -22.14 -18.00
CA VAL A 34 29.45 -21.67 -18.90
C VAL A 34 28.18 -22.47 -18.58
N PRO A 35 27.02 -21.81 -18.40
CA PRO A 35 25.81 -22.41 -18.97
C PRO A 35 24.80 -21.40 -19.55
N GLY A 36 24.29 -21.73 -20.75
CA GLY A 36 22.85 -21.81 -21.01
C GLY A 36 22.05 -20.55 -21.44
N PRO A 37 21.17 -20.63 -22.47
CA PRO A 37 20.49 -19.48 -23.07
C PRO A 37 19.14 -19.16 -22.41
N GLY A 38 18.73 -17.89 -22.51
CA GLY A 38 17.33 -17.48 -22.45
C GLY A 38 16.81 -17.07 -21.07
N GLN A 39 17.04 -15.81 -20.69
CA GLN A 39 16.19 -15.12 -19.71
C GLN A 39 15.64 -13.85 -20.35
N SER A 40 14.33 -13.85 -20.51
CA SER A 40 13.47 -12.74 -20.89
C SER A 40 13.84 -11.45 -20.15
N PRO A 41 13.66 -10.26 -20.75
CA PRO A 41 14.10 -9.01 -20.15
C PRO A 41 13.36 -8.77 -18.83
N LYS A 42 14.11 -8.79 -17.72
CA LYS A 42 13.65 -8.33 -16.41
C LYS A 42 13.21 -6.87 -16.52
N PRO A 43 12.00 -6.49 -16.05
CA PRO A 43 11.59 -5.11 -16.08
C PRO A 43 12.55 -4.31 -15.19
N LYS A 44 13.10 -3.27 -15.80
CA LYS A 44 14.11 -2.39 -15.24
C LYS A 44 13.47 -1.68 -14.04
N HIS A 45 13.96 -1.97 -12.84
CA HIS A 45 13.63 -1.21 -11.64
C HIS A 45 13.99 0.26 -11.90
N ASN A 46 13.00 1.09 -12.21
CA ASN A 46 13.17 2.54 -12.23
C ASN A 46 12.77 3.05 -10.84
N VAL A 47 13.79 3.30 -10.01
CA VAL A 47 13.65 3.92 -8.70
C VAL A 47 13.88 5.41 -8.88
N ASP A 48 12.80 6.20 -8.96
CA ASP A 48 12.64 7.61 -8.52
C ASP A 48 11.19 8.04 -8.89
N ARG A 49 10.28 8.55 -8.04
CA ARG A 49 10.40 9.65 -7.07
C ARG A 49 9.06 9.78 -6.28
N GLY A 50 9.08 9.79 -4.94
CA GLY A 50 7.95 10.22 -4.07
C GLY A 50 7.60 9.29 -2.88
N PRO A 51 7.30 9.81 -1.66
CA PRO A 51 7.07 9.00 -0.46
C PRO A 51 5.62 8.47 -0.43
N LEU A 52 5.33 7.52 -1.30
CA LEU A 52 4.22 6.60 -1.14
C LEU A 52 4.83 5.21 -1.28
N ARG A 53 4.74 4.41 -0.21
CA ARG A 53 5.25 3.03 -0.19
C ARG A 53 4.85 2.35 -1.50
N GLN A 54 5.84 1.87 -2.25
CA GLN A 54 5.61 1.11 -3.48
C GLN A 54 4.67 -0.04 -3.14
N VAL A 55 3.41 0.08 -3.55
CA VAL A 55 2.46 -1.01 -3.40
C VAL A 55 2.87 -2.08 -4.40
N GLU A 56 3.21 -3.26 -3.89
CA GLU A 56 3.58 -4.40 -4.72
C GLU A 56 2.39 -4.82 -5.58
N SER A 57 2.61 -4.97 -6.89
CA SER A 57 1.59 -5.46 -7.81
C SER A 57 1.23 -6.91 -7.46
N VAL A 58 -0.04 -7.19 -7.22
CA VAL A 58 -0.54 -8.54 -6.93
C VAL A 58 -1.25 -9.05 -8.16
N ARG A 59 -0.60 -9.96 -8.89
CA ARG A 59 -1.19 -10.59 -10.08
C ARG A 59 -2.07 -11.77 -9.68
N VAL A 60 -3.31 -11.75 -10.16
CA VAL A 60 -4.27 -12.85 -10.08
C VAL A 60 -4.51 -13.41 -11.48
N HIS A 61 -4.72 -14.72 -11.58
CA HIS A 61 -4.75 -15.42 -12.88
C HIS A 61 -6.16 -15.87 -13.25
N SER A 62 -7.16 -15.63 -12.38
CA SER A 62 -8.56 -15.95 -12.63
C SER A 62 -9.50 -15.08 -11.78
N GLU A 63 -10.74 -14.90 -12.24
CA GLU A 63 -11.80 -14.24 -11.46
C GLU A 63 -12.08 -14.93 -10.12
N LYS A 64 -11.99 -16.26 -10.08
CA LYS A 64 -12.19 -17.05 -8.86
C LYS A 64 -11.12 -16.76 -7.81
N GLU A 65 -9.88 -16.55 -8.25
CA GLU A 65 -8.78 -16.17 -7.36
C GLU A 65 -8.95 -14.73 -6.88
N LEU A 66 -9.30 -13.82 -7.78
CA LEU A 66 -9.59 -12.42 -7.45
C LEU A 66 -10.71 -12.32 -6.40
N LEU A 67 -11.80 -13.05 -6.60
CA LEU A 67 -12.92 -13.10 -5.65
C LEU A 67 -12.46 -13.55 -4.26
N LYS A 68 -11.66 -14.62 -4.18
CA LYS A 68 -11.13 -15.12 -2.89
C LYS A 68 -10.25 -14.08 -2.20
N GLU A 69 -9.43 -13.36 -2.95
CA GLU A 69 -8.59 -12.30 -2.37
C GLU A 69 -9.45 -11.14 -1.83
N ILE A 70 -10.53 -10.78 -2.53
CA ILE A 70 -11.49 -9.76 -2.08
C ILE A 70 -12.25 -10.21 -0.83
N GLU A 71 -12.77 -11.44 -0.81
CA GLU A 71 -13.47 -12.02 0.36
C GLU A 71 -12.53 -12.10 1.57
N LYS A 72 -11.29 -12.54 1.35
CA LYS A 72 -10.26 -12.58 2.38
C LYS A 72 -9.94 -11.17 2.91
N ALA A 73 -9.84 -10.18 2.03
CA ALA A 73 -9.64 -8.80 2.45
C ALA A 73 -10.82 -8.30 3.30
N ALA A 74 -12.06 -8.59 2.93
CA ALA A 74 -13.24 -8.22 3.70
C ALA A 74 -13.22 -8.83 5.11
N ALA A 75 -12.86 -10.11 5.21
CA ALA A 75 -12.77 -10.82 6.49
C ALA A 75 -11.66 -10.29 7.41
N MET A 76 -10.57 -9.73 6.86
CA MET A 76 -9.45 -9.22 7.63
C MET A 76 -9.55 -7.73 7.97
N LEU A 77 -10.39 -6.96 7.27
CA LEU A 77 -10.64 -5.54 7.54
C LEU A 77 -11.67 -5.34 8.67
N VAL A 78 -11.44 -5.98 9.81
CA VAL A 78 -12.28 -5.89 11.01
C VAL A 78 -11.49 -5.29 12.18
N PRO A 79 -12.09 -4.45 13.05
CA PRO A 79 -11.40 -3.76 14.14
C PRO A 79 -10.57 -4.66 15.07
N GLU A 80 -10.99 -5.91 15.21
CA GLU A 80 -10.36 -6.96 16.03
C GLU A 80 -9.04 -7.46 15.43
N THR A 81 -8.87 -7.31 14.11
CA THR A 81 -7.62 -7.65 13.43
C THR A 81 -6.57 -6.59 13.72
N ASP A 82 -5.33 -7.05 13.92
CA ASP A 82 -4.21 -6.16 14.18
C ASP A 82 -4.09 -5.06 13.11
N TRP A 83 -3.84 -3.84 13.55
CA TRP A 83 -3.84 -2.66 12.68
C TRP A 83 -2.77 -2.76 11.59
N SER A 84 -1.63 -3.42 11.86
CA SER A 84 -0.57 -3.61 10.85
C SER A 84 -1.00 -4.58 9.76
N VAL A 85 -1.76 -5.62 10.14
CA VAL A 85 -2.35 -6.58 9.20
C VAL A 85 -3.39 -5.88 8.33
N ARG A 86 -4.26 -5.05 8.92
CA ARG A 86 -5.24 -4.25 8.17
C ARG A 86 -4.58 -3.27 7.19
N MET A 87 -3.49 -2.63 7.60
CA MET A 87 -2.68 -1.77 6.71
C MET A 87 -2.17 -2.54 5.49
N ASN A 88 -1.65 -3.75 5.70
CA ASN A 88 -1.17 -4.62 4.62
C ASN A 88 -2.33 -5.05 3.70
N VAL A 89 -3.50 -5.34 4.25
CA VAL A 89 -4.70 -5.70 3.46
C VAL A 89 -5.15 -4.53 2.59
N LEU A 90 -5.22 -3.31 3.13
CA LEU A 90 -5.56 -2.11 2.35
C LEU A 90 -4.57 -1.89 1.19
N GLN A 91 -3.27 -2.05 1.45
CA GLN A 91 -2.23 -1.97 0.42
C GLN A 91 -2.36 -3.11 -0.59
N ARG A 92 -2.74 -4.31 -0.14
CA ARG A 92 -2.93 -5.46 -1.02
C ARG A 92 -4.10 -5.27 -1.98
N VAL A 93 -5.21 -4.69 -1.53
CA VAL A 93 -6.33 -4.33 -2.42
C VAL A 93 -5.88 -3.34 -3.50
N GLN A 94 -5.08 -2.35 -3.14
CA GLN A 94 -4.46 -1.45 -4.12
C GLN A 94 -3.53 -2.23 -5.08
N GLY A 95 -2.75 -3.18 -4.56
CA GLY A 95 -1.85 -4.03 -5.34
C GLY A 95 -2.57 -4.92 -6.35
N LEU A 96 -3.78 -5.40 -6.05
CA LEU A 96 -4.61 -6.16 -6.99
C LEU A 96 -4.95 -5.34 -8.23
N VAL A 97 -5.36 -4.09 -8.02
CA VAL A 97 -5.71 -3.17 -9.12
C VAL A 97 -4.48 -2.84 -9.96
N VAL A 98 -3.35 -2.52 -9.31
CA VAL A 98 -2.05 -2.32 -10.01
C VAL A 98 -1.62 -3.58 -10.76
N GLY A 99 -2.00 -4.76 -10.26
CA GLY A 99 -1.72 -6.06 -10.87
C GLY A 99 -2.64 -6.47 -12.01
N GLY A 100 -3.57 -5.60 -12.45
CA GLY A 100 -4.49 -5.88 -13.55
C GLY A 100 -5.87 -6.39 -13.13
N ALA A 101 -6.31 -6.20 -11.87
CA ALA A 101 -7.65 -6.62 -11.46
C ALA A 101 -8.79 -5.94 -12.25
N LEU A 102 -8.54 -4.76 -12.83
CA LEU A 102 -9.51 -4.04 -13.67
C LEU A 102 -9.76 -4.72 -15.02
N ASP A 103 -8.87 -5.60 -15.46
CA ASP A 103 -9.03 -6.35 -16.71
C ASP A 103 -10.18 -7.37 -16.60
N PHE A 104 -10.64 -7.65 -15.38
CA PHE A 104 -11.80 -8.50 -15.11
C PHE A 104 -13.07 -7.65 -14.99
N GLU A 105 -14.03 -7.84 -15.91
CA GLU A 105 -15.31 -7.11 -15.91
C GLU A 105 -16.10 -7.27 -14.61
N ALA A 106 -15.94 -8.40 -13.92
CA ALA A 106 -16.60 -8.68 -12.65
C ALA A 106 -15.99 -7.92 -11.45
N PHE A 107 -14.80 -7.32 -11.58
CA PHE A 107 -14.08 -6.69 -10.46
C PHE A 107 -14.86 -5.59 -9.74
N PRO A 108 -15.51 -4.62 -10.42
CA PRO A 108 -16.33 -3.61 -9.74
C PRO A 108 -17.46 -4.23 -8.91
N GLY A 109 -18.00 -5.36 -9.39
CA GLY A 109 -18.98 -6.16 -8.66
C GLY A 109 -18.43 -6.80 -7.39
N MET A 110 -17.22 -7.35 -7.47
CA MET A 110 -16.53 -7.92 -6.32
C MET A 110 -16.13 -6.85 -5.30
N LEU A 111 -15.64 -5.71 -5.76
CA LEU A 111 -15.19 -4.61 -4.91
C LEU A 111 -16.30 -4.10 -3.97
N ARG A 112 -17.57 -4.15 -4.40
CA ARG A 112 -18.72 -3.80 -3.54
C ARG A 112 -18.80 -4.62 -2.25
N GLN A 113 -18.25 -5.82 -2.21
CA GLN A 113 -18.20 -6.63 -0.98
C GLN A 113 -17.31 -6.01 0.10
N LEU A 114 -16.34 -5.18 -0.29
CA LEU A 114 -15.45 -4.47 0.64
C LEU A 114 -16.06 -3.18 1.17
N LYS A 115 -17.22 -2.72 0.68
CA LYS A 115 -17.77 -1.40 1.00
C LYS A 115 -17.90 -1.16 2.51
N ASP A 116 -18.50 -2.12 3.23
CA ASP A 116 -18.81 -1.98 4.65
C ASP A 116 -17.54 -2.16 5.49
N ALA A 117 -16.67 -3.09 5.06
CA ALA A 117 -15.37 -3.30 5.67
C ALA A 117 -14.51 -2.02 5.57
N ILE A 118 -14.43 -1.40 4.40
CA ILE A 118 -13.72 -0.13 4.17
C ILE A 118 -14.36 1.01 4.96
N ALA A 119 -15.69 1.11 5.02
CA ALA A 119 -16.38 2.13 5.82
C ALA A 119 -16.00 2.04 7.30
N SER A 120 -15.94 0.83 7.86
CA SER A 120 -15.50 0.64 9.24
C SER A 120 -14.09 1.18 9.50
N GLN A 121 -13.19 1.10 8.51
CA GLN A 121 -11.82 1.61 8.64
C GLN A 121 -11.75 3.14 8.66
N LEU A 122 -12.72 3.83 8.06
CA LEU A 122 -12.81 5.29 8.08
C LEU A 122 -13.13 5.84 9.48
N HIS A 123 -13.68 5.00 10.37
CA HIS A 123 -13.97 5.35 11.76
C HIS A 123 -12.90 4.85 12.74
N ASP A 124 -11.74 4.36 12.27
CA ASP A 124 -10.68 3.86 13.15
C ASP A 124 -10.04 5.00 13.97
N ARG A 125 -9.77 4.74 15.25
CA ARG A 125 -9.12 5.70 16.16
C ARG A 125 -7.68 6.03 15.75
N ARG A 126 -7.04 5.17 14.95
CA ARG A 126 -5.69 5.35 14.44
C ARG A 126 -5.77 6.10 13.12
N SER A 127 -5.39 7.37 13.14
CA SER A 127 -5.32 8.22 11.95
C SER A 127 -4.46 7.65 10.82
N ALA A 128 -3.51 6.75 11.11
CA ALA A 128 -2.74 6.04 10.08
C ALA A 128 -3.63 5.13 9.22
N ILE A 129 -4.57 4.40 9.83
CA ILE A 129 -5.51 3.52 9.12
C ILE A 129 -6.43 4.37 8.26
N VAL A 130 -7.08 5.39 8.86
CA VAL A 130 -7.98 6.29 8.12
C VAL A 130 -7.27 6.94 6.93
N ARG A 131 -6.03 7.43 7.10
CA ARG A 131 -5.22 7.99 5.99
C ARG A 131 -4.97 6.98 4.88
N GLN A 132 -4.57 5.74 5.21
CA GLN A 132 -4.36 4.70 4.20
C GLN A 132 -5.66 4.33 3.49
N THR A 133 -6.78 4.25 4.21
CA THR A 133 -8.10 3.96 3.63
C THR A 133 -8.53 5.06 2.66
N CYS A 134 -8.36 6.33 3.02
CA CYS A 134 -8.61 7.45 2.11
C CYS A 134 -7.71 7.40 0.87
N GLN A 135 -6.44 7.02 1.02
CA GLN A 135 -5.54 6.82 -0.12
C GLN A 135 -6.03 5.72 -1.06
N LEU A 136 -6.50 4.58 -0.52
CA LEU A 136 -7.09 3.49 -1.29
C LEU A 136 -8.34 3.97 -2.06
N LEU A 137 -9.26 4.66 -1.40
CA LEU A 137 -10.49 5.17 -2.03
C LEU A 137 -10.18 6.16 -3.17
N ASN A 138 -9.25 7.08 -2.96
CA ASN A 138 -8.81 8.01 -4.00
C ASN A 138 -8.15 7.29 -5.18
N PHE A 139 -7.39 6.24 -4.90
CA PHE A 139 -6.78 5.41 -5.94
C PHE A 139 -7.86 4.66 -6.73
N LEU A 140 -8.81 3.99 -6.05
CA LEU A 140 -9.91 3.28 -6.69
C LEU A 140 -10.78 4.21 -7.56
N ALA A 141 -11.08 5.42 -7.08
CA ALA A 141 -11.85 6.40 -7.85
C ALA A 141 -11.13 6.81 -9.16
N LYS A 142 -9.80 6.93 -9.15
CA LYS A 142 -9.01 7.26 -10.34
C LYS A 142 -9.00 6.12 -11.36
N GLU A 143 -8.86 4.89 -10.87
CA GLU A 143 -8.73 3.70 -11.71
C GLU A 143 -10.09 3.25 -12.30
N LEU A 144 -11.16 3.27 -11.50
CA LEU A 144 -12.50 2.80 -11.90
C LEU A 144 -13.36 3.87 -12.55
N ARG A 145 -13.05 5.16 -12.34
CA ARG A 145 -13.82 6.31 -12.87
C ARG A 145 -15.33 6.14 -12.64
N PHE A 146 -16.14 6.09 -13.71
CA PHE A 146 -17.60 5.95 -13.64
C PHE A 146 -18.05 4.69 -12.87
N ALA A 147 -17.30 3.58 -12.93
CA ALA A 147 -17.67 2.36 -12.22
C ALA A 147 -17.59 2.49 -10.68
N PHE A 148 -16.93 3.55 -10.17
CA PHE A 148 -16.82 3.84 -8.75
C PHE A 148 -17.98 4.68 -8.20
N GLU A 149 -18.80 5.28 -9.06
CA GLU A 149 -19.87 6.23 -8.67
C GLU A 149 -20.78 5.68 -7.55
N PRO A 150 -21.34 4.44 -7.62
CA PRO A 150 -22.20 3.93 -6.55
C PRO A 150 -21.48 3.77 -5.21
N MET A 151 -20.16 3.55 -5.25
CA MET A 151 -19.33 3.42 -4.07
C MET A 151 -18.96 4.80 -3.50
N ALA A 152 -18.76 5.80 -4.36
CA ALA A 152 -18.57 7.18 -3.95
C ALA A 152 -19.80 7.72 -3.20
N GLU A 153 -21.01 7.52 -3.75
CA GLU A 153 -22.27 7.94 -3.10
C GLU A 153 -22.41 7.36 -1.69
N PHE A 154 -21.97 6.12 -1.49
CA PHE A 154 -21.97 5.48 -0.18
C PHE A 154 -20.94 6.10 0.78
N PHE A 155 -19.72 6.40 0.34
CA PHE A 155 -18.65 6.89 1.21
C PHE A 155 -18.69 8.39 1.50
N ILE A 156 -19.30 9.20 0.63
CA ILE A 156 -19.47 10.65 0.83
C ILE A 156 -20.09 10.98 2.20
N PRO A 157 -21.24 10.39 2.62
CA PRO A 157 -21.81 10.67 3.94
C PRO A 157 -21.02 10.04 5.10
N VAL A 158 -20.23 8.98 4.84
CA VAL A 158 -19.47 8.25 5.88
C VAL A 158 -18.24 9.03 6.32
N SER A 159 -17.56 9.70 5.39
CA SER A 159 -16.37 10.50 5.67
C SER A 159 -16.37 11.79 4.86
N PRO A 160 -16.75 12.92 5.46
CA PRO A 160 -16.63 14.23 4.81
C PRO A 160 -15.18 14.54 4.38
N ALA A 161 -14.20 13.97 5.08
CA ALA A 161 -12.78 14.09 4.76
C ALA A 161 -12.42 13.39 3.44
N PHE A 162 -13.13 12.32 3.05
CA PHE A 162 -12.98 11.70 1.73
C PHE A 162 -13.44 12.67 0.63
N ALA A 163 -14.59 13.32 0.81
CA ALA A 163 -15.08 14.34 -0.13
C ALA A 163 -14.10 15.52 -0.27
N LEU A 164 -13.47 15.97 0.81
CA LEU A 164 -12.47 17.05 0.75
C LEU A 164 -11.16 16.64 0.06
N GLN A 165 -10.79 15.36 0.06
CA GLN A 165 -9.55 14.86 -0.53
C GLN A 165 -9.71 14.35 -1.97
N ALA A 166 -10.92 13.93 -2.35
CA ALA A 166 -11.25 13.47 -3.70
C ALA A 166 -11.46 14.63 -4.70
N VAL A 167 -11.46 15.88 -4.21
CA VAL A 167 -11.61 17.11 -4.99
C VAL A 167 -10.22 17.75 -5.13
N PRO A 168 -9.41 17.23 -6.06
CA PRO A 168 -9.10 18.10 -7.18
C PRO A 168 -9.06 17.32 -8.52
N PHE A 169 -9.93 17.75 -9.44
CA PHE A 169 -9.91 17.59 -10.90
C PHE A 169 -10.73 16.53 -11.65
N HIS A 170 -11.28 15.43 -11.08
CA HIS A 170 -12.00 14.45 -11.94
C HIS A 170 -13.32 13.87 -11.40
N VAL A 171 -13.70 14.12 -10.14
CA VAL A 171 -14.98 13.61 -9.63
C VAL A 171 -16.16 14.50 -10.05
N PHE A 172 -15.92 15.78 -10.36
CA PHE A 172 -16.99 16.70 -10.79
C PHE A 172 -17.53 16.39 -12.20
N GLU A 173 -16.71 15.80 -13.09
CA GLU A 173 -17.13 15.37 -14.43
C GLU A 173 -17.87 14.02 -14.42
N LEU A 174 -17.92 13.30 -13.29
CA LEU A 174 -18.73 12.10 -13.14
C LEU A 174 -20.19 12.42 -12.74
N PHE A 175 -20.46 13.62 -12.25
CA PHE A 175 -21.76 14.04 -11.72
C PHE A 175 -22.40 15.20 -12.51
N SER A 176 -21.92 15.50 -13.72
CA SER A 176 -22.49 16.55 -14.60
C SER A 176 -22.81 16.06 -16.00
#